data_AF-A0A383DI71-F1
#
_entry.id   AF-A0A383DI71-F1
#
_cell.length_a   1.000
_cell.length_b   1.000
_cell.length_c   1.000
_cell.angle_alpha   90.00
_cell.angle_beta   90.00
_cell.angle_gamma   90.00
#
_symmetry.space_group_name_H-M   'P 1'
#
loop_
_entity.id
_entity.type
_entity.pdbx_description
1 polymer ?
#
loop_
_entity_poly.entity_id
_entity_poly.type
_entity_poly.pdbx_seq_one_letter_code
_entity_poly.pdbx_strand_id
1 'polypeptide(L)'
;VRSVVIAIVLLLFTAFPSKAQSESPKLVVLLVVDQMRADYLDRFQHHWTSGLKRLIDEGAWFRQAAYPYFQTNTCVGHATIATGSLPETHGIIGNNWYDRAAGRLRACADNSDSPLISYDDPVEATLGPDNLMVPTLSDEL
;
A
#
# COMPACT_ATOMS: atom_id res chain seq x y z
N VAL A 1 -32.20 31.21 -32.77
CA VAL A 1 -31.36 30.00 -32.98
C VAL A 1 -30.20 29.92 -31.99
N ARG A 2 -29.28 30.90 -31.94
CA ARG A 2 -28.16 30.94 -30.97
C ARG A 2 -28.59 30.81 -29.49
N SER A 3 -29.63 31.51 -29.05
CA SER A 3 -30.11 31.46 -27.65
C SER A 3 -30.76 30.12 -27.28
N VAL A 4 -31.32 29.40 -28.27
CA VAL A 4 -31.92 28.07 -28.07
C VAL A 4 -30.84 27.00 -27.95
N VAL A 5 -29.77 27.11 -28.74
CA VAL A 5 -28.61 26.20 -28.65
C VAL A 5 -27.90 26.34 -27.31
N ILE A 6 -27.73 27.57 -26.79
CA ILE A 6 -27.13 27.81 -25.47
C ILE A 6 -27.98 27.20 -24.35
N ALA A 7 -29.30 27.34 -24.42
CA ALA A 7 -30.21 26.75 -23.43
C ALA A 7 -30.19 25.21 -23.43
N ILE A 8 -30.07 24.58 -24.62
CA ILE A 8 -29.96 23.12 -24.75
C ILE A 8 -28.62 22.60 -24.21
N VAL A 9 -27.52 23.32 -24.45
CA VAL A 9 -26.19 22.96 -23.90
C VAL A 9 -26.15 23.11 -22.38
N LEU A 10 -26.81 24.13 -21.81
CA LEU A 10 -26.94 24.30 -20.36
C LEU A 10 -27.83 23.22 -19.71
N LEU A 11 -28.91 22.79 -20.37
CA LEU A 11 -29.77 21.69 -19.86
C LEU A 11 -29.06 20.32 -19.89
N LEU A 12 -28.11 20.11 -20.80
CA LEU A 12 -27.29 18.89 -20.85
C LEU A 12 -26.24 18.80 -19.73
N PHE A 13 -25.92 19.91 -19.07
CA PHE A 13 -24.98 19.93 -17.94
C PHE A 13 -25.64 19.73 -16.56
N THR A 14 -26.97 19.80 -16.44
CA THR A 14 -27.65 19.87 -15.13
C THR A 14 -28.19 18.55 -14.58
N ALA A 15 -27.99 17.40 -15.24
CA ALA A 15 -28.59 16.15 -14.75
C ALA A 15 -27.80 14.89 -15.13
N PHE A 16 -26.54 14.79 -14.71
CA PHE A 16 -26.01 13.48 -14.37
C PHE A 16 -26.28 13.26 -12.89
N PRO A 17 -27.22 12.37 -12.50
CA PRO A 17 -27.31 11.96 -11.11
C PRO A 17 -25.96 11.31 -10.77
N SER A 18 -25.17 11.99 -9.93
CA SER A 18 -24.06 11.36 -9.28
C SER A 18 -24.67 10.22 -8.47
N LYS A 19 -24.46 8.97 -8.90
CA LYS A 19 -24.67 7.80 -8.05
C LYS A 19 -23.59 7.84 -6.97
N ALA A 20 -23.70 8.82 -6.07
CA ALA A 20 -22.95 8.88 -4.84
C ALA A 20 -23.64 7.94 -3.86
N GLN A 21 -23.23 6.68 -3.91
CA GLN A 21 -22.93 5.82 -2.77
C GLN A 21 -22.55 4.46 -3.37
N SER A 22 -21.26 4.25 -3.65
CA SER A 22 -20.77 2.87 -3.52
C SER A 22 -20.91 2.56 -2.04
N GLU A 23 -21.68 1.54 -1.68
CA GLU A 23 -21.61 1.00 -0.31
C GLU A 23 -20.13 0.77 0.02
N SER A 24 -19.72 1.13 1.23
CA SER A 24 -18.36 0.88 1.70
C SER A 24 -18.08 -0.62 1.64
N PRO A 25 -16.92 -1.05 1.13
CA PRO A 25 -16.60 -2.46 1.09
C PRO A 25 -16.57 -3.03 2.51
N LYS A 26 -17.16 -4.22 2.70
CA LYS A 26 -17.14 -4.93 4.00
C LYS A 26 -15.78 -5.56 4.31
N LEU A 27 -14.92 -5.69 3.31
CA LEU A 27 -13.59 -6.26 3.41
C LEU A 27 -12.66 -5.52 2.47
N VAL A 28 -11.52 -5.09 2.99
CA VAL A 28 -10.40 -4.55 2.22
C VAL A 28 -9.27 -5.58 2.28
N VAL A 29 -8.71 -5.94 1.13
CA VAL A 29 -7.57 -6.84 1.03
C VAL A 29 -6.39 -6.07 0.46
N LEU A 30 -5.37 -5.83 1.29
CA LEU A 30 -4.09 -5.27 0.86
C LEU A 30 -3.13 -6.41 0.49
N LEU A 31 -2.79 -6.51 -0.80
CA LEU A 31 -1.87 -7.51 -1.32
C LEU A 31 -0.55 -6.86 -1.74
N VAL A 32 0.55 -7.24 -1.10
CA VAL A 32 1.91 -6.82 -1.46
C VAL A 32 2.69 -8.03 -1.93
N VAL A 33 3.16 -8.03 -3.17
CA VAL A 33 4.02 -9.08 -3.72
C VAL A 33 5.46 -8.61 -3.63
N ASP A 34 6.25 -9.20 -2.73
CA ASP A 34 7.63 -8.77 -2.50
C ASP A 34 8.47 -8.89 -3.79
N GLN A 35 9.29 -7.88 -4.05
CA GLN A 35 10.16 -7.77 -5.21
C GLN A 35 9.46 -7.83 -6.59
N MET A 36 8.13 -7.61 -6.64
CA MET A 36 7.40 -7.56 -7.92
C MET A 36 7.64 -6.24 -8.65
N ARG A 37 8.59 -6.26 -9.59
CA ARG A 37 8.87 -5.09 -10.43
C ARG A 37 7.72 -4.78 -11.37
N ALA A 38 7.52 -3.49 -11.66
CA ALA A 38 6.46 -3.03 -12.55
C ALA A 38 6.56 -3.63 -13.97
N ASP A 39 7.78 -3.84 -14.51
CA ASP A 39 7.96 -4.42 -15.86
C ASP A 39 7.52 -5.89 -15.96
N TYR A 40 7.37 -6.59 -14.84
CA TYR A 40 6.87 -7.97 -14.84
C TYR A 40 5.41 -8.05 -15.26
N LEU A 41 4.61 -7.02 -14.98
CA LEU A 41 3.23 -6.95 -15.44
C LEU A 41 3.19 -6.92 -16.97
N ASP A 42 3.95 -6.02 -17.59
CA ASP A 42 4.01 -5.92 -19.06
C ASP A 42 4.60 -7.20 -19.69
N ARG A 43 5.65 -7.77 -19.10
CA ARG A 43 6.36 -8.94 -19.64
C ARG A 43 5.58 -10.24 -19.54
N PHE A 44 4.87 -10.48 -18.44
CA PHE A 44 4.32 -11.81 -18.14
C PHE A 44 2.79 -11.89 -18.13
N GLN A 45 2.07 -10.76 -18.22
CA GLN A 45 0.60 -10.77 -18.17
C GLN A 45 -0.08 -11.66 -19.21
N HIS A 46 0.58 -11.90 -20.35
CA HIS A 46 0.06 -12.77 -21.40
C HIS A 46 -0.02 -14.25 -21.00
N HIS A 47 0.65 -14.66 -19.92
CA HIS A 47 0.55 -16.00 -19.34
C HIS A 47 -0.57 -16.13 -18.30
N TRP A 48 -1.19 -15.02 -17.86
CA TRP A 48 -2.17 -15.04 -16.78
C TRP A 48 -3.60 -15.13 -17.33
N THR A 49 -4.38 -16.05 -16.77
CA THR A 49 -5.79 -16.29 -17.15
C THR A 49 -6.79 -15.90 -16.06
N SER A 50 -6.33 -15.61 -14.85
CA SER A 50 -7.14 -15.23 -13.69
C SER A 50 -6.29 -14.46 -12.65
N GLY A 51 -6.82 -14.20 -11.45
CA GLY A 51 -6.07 -13.58 -10.36
C GLY A 51 -5.55 -12.19 -10.69
N LEU A 52 -4.23 -12.04 -10.85
CA LEU A 52 -3.60 -10.78 -11.23
C LEU A 52 -4.10 -10.23 -12.58
N LYS A 53 -4.50 -11.10 -13.53
CA LYS A 53 -5.07 -10.67 -14.82
C LYS A 53 -6.35 -9.86 -14.64
N ARG A 54 -7.20 -10.29 -13.69
CA ARG A 54 -8.44 -9.59 -13.34
C ARG A 54 -8.15 -8.18 -12.81
N LEU A 55 -7.13 -8.04 -11.95
CA LEU A 55 -6.75 -6.75 -11.39
C LEU A 55 -6.25 -5.77 -12.48
N ILE A 56 -5.60 -6.28 -13.52
CA ILE A 56 -5.13 -5.47 -14.66
C ILE A 56 -6.29 -5.06 -15.58
N ASP A 57 -7.19 -6.00 -15.90
CA ASP A 57 -8.25 -5.79 -16.90
C ASP A 57 -9.44 -5.00 -16.36
N GLU A 58 -9.83 -5.26 -15.10
CA GLU A 58 -11.05 -4.74 -14.49
C GLU A 58 -10.76 -3.69 -13.40
N GLY A 59 -9.50 -3.57 -12.97
CA GLY A 59 -9.10 -2.69 -11.88
C GLY A 59 -8.60 -1.32 -12.33
N ALA A 60 -8.21 -0.52 -11.34
CA ALA A 60 -7.47 0.72 -11.58
C ALA A 60 -5.97 0.43 -11.58
N TRP A 61 -5.31 0.64 -12.73
CA TRP A 61 -3.88 0.35 -12.90
C TRP A 61 -3.03 1.63 -12.94
N PHE A 62 -2.27 1.87 -11.87
CA PHE A 62 -1.36 3.01 -11.74
C PHE A 62 0.04 2.65 -12.26
N ARG A 63 0.31 2.94 -13.53
CA ARG A 63 1.57 2.55 -14.22
C ARG A 63 2.79 3.39 -13.83
N GLN A 64 2.58 4.53 -13.18
CA GLN A 64 3.64 5.47 -12.77
C GLN A 64 3.74 5.58 -11.24
N ALA A 65 3.29 4.56 -10.51
CA ALA A 65 3.52 4.47 -9.07
C ALA A 65 5.00 4.21 -8.79
N ALA A 66 5.57 4.94 -7.83
CA ALA A 66 6.98 4.82 -7.46
C ALA A 66 7.16 5.13 -5.98
N TYR A 67 8.20 4.57 -5.38
CA TYR A 67 8.66 4.95 -4.05
C TYR A 67 9.52 6.22 -4.16
N PRO A 68 9.09 7.37 -3.59
CA PRO A 68 9.80 8.64 -3.72
C PRO A 68 10.94 8.79 -2.71
N TYR A 69 11.64 7.69 -2.39
CA TYR A 69 12.71 7.65 -1.40
C TYR A 69 13.80 6.65 -1.79
N PHE A 70 14.98 6.81 -1.18
CA PHE A 70 16.19 6.09 -1.57
C PHE A 70 16.19 4.61 -1.15
N GLN A 71 15.76 4.30 0.07
CA GLN A 71 15.84 2.95 0.64
C GLN A 71 14.64 2.10 0.20
N THR A 72 14.71 1.52 -0.99
CA THR A 72 13.65 0.65 -1.54
C THR A 72 13.77 -0.79 -1.02
N ASN A 73 13.84 -0.94 0.31
CA ASN A 73 13.91 -2.22 1.00
C ASN A 73 12.53 -2.64 1.53
N THR A 74 12.38 -3.93 1.83
CA THR A 74 11.12 -4.55 2.25
C THR A 74 10.40 -3.78 3.37
N CYS A 75 11.05 -3.53 4.51
CA CYS A 75 10.36 -2.91 5.64
C CYS A 75 9.92 -1.47 5.35
N VAL A 76 10.74 -0.71 4.62
CA VAL A 76 10.46 0.68 4.25
C VAL A 76 9.25 0.74 3.31
N GLY A 77 9.24 -0.11 2.27
CA GLY A 77 8.12 -0.26 1.35
C GLY A 77 6.81 -0.64 2.03
N HIS A 78 6.85 -1.66 2.89
CA HIS A 78 5.66 -2.12 3.61
C HIS A 78 5.12 -1.05 4.58
N ALA A 79 5.99 -0.35 5.30
CA ALA A 79 5.57 0.73 6.19
C ALA A 79 4.93 1.90 5.43
N THR A 80 5.49 2.29 4.27
CA THR A 80 4.88 3.32 3.41
C THR A 80 3.50 2.89 2.92
N ILE A 81 3.34 1.66 2.42
CA ILE A 81 2.04 1.15 1.97
C ILE A 81 1.03 1.09 3.11
N ALA A 82 1.44 0.58 4.28
CA ALA A 82 0.55 0.37 5.42
C ALA A 82 0.07 1.68 6.05
N THR A 83 0.89 2.74 6.04
CA THR A 83 0.60 4.01 6.74
C THR A 83 0.18 5.14 5.81
N GLY A 84 0.44 5.03 4.51
CA GLY A 84 0.26 6.14 3.57
C GLY A 84 1.24 7.30 3.76
N SER A 85 2.28 7.12 4.58
CA SER A 85 3.28 8.14 4.90
C SER A 85 4.68 7.76 4.40
N LEU A 86 5.64 8.68 4.50
CA LEU A 86 7.04 8.47 4.05
C LEU A 86 7.96 8.07 5.20
N PRO A 87 9.19 7.58 4.92
CA PRO A 87 10.14 7.17 5.97
C PRO A 87 10.46 8.23 7.02
N GLU A 88 10.44 9.50 6.64
CA GLU A 88 10.60 10.62 7.57
C GLU A 88 9.45 10.73 8.60
N THR A 89 8.27 10.21 8.26
CA THR A 89 7.06 10.22 9.10
C THR A 89 6.90 8.91 9.86
N HIS A 90 6.95 7.75 9.19
CA HIS A 90 6.72 6.45 9.84
C HIS A 90 7.96 5.86 10.54
N GLY A 91 9.15 6.42 10.32
CA GLY A 91 10.37 6.10 11.08
C GLY A 91 11.16 4.87 10.61
N ILE A 92 10.53 3.98 9.84
CA ILE A 92 11.20 2.84 9.22
C ILE A 92 12.09 3.29 8.06
N ILE A 93 13.40 3.37 8.29
CA ILE A 93 14.41 3.87 7.32
C ILE A 93 15.22 2.77 6.61
N GLY A 94 15.02 1.51 6.98
CA GLY A 94 15.70 0.37 6.38
C GLY A 94 15.21 -0.95 6.98
N ASN A 95 15.69 -2.07 6.43
CA ASN A 95 15.46 -3.37 7.07
C ASN A 95 16.24 -3.49 8.38
N ASN A 96 17.39 -2.83 8.46
CA ASN A 96 18.19 -2.69 9.66
C ASN A 96 18.82 -1.31 9.68
N TRP A 97 19.05 -0.74 10.87
CA TRP A 97 19.85 0.46 11.07
C TRP A 97 20.67 0.35 12.35
N TYR A 98 21.71 1.18 12.47
CA TYR A 98 22.50 1.26 13.69
C TYR A 98 21.81 2.20 14.69
N ASP A 99 21.34 1.66 15.80
CA ASP A 99 20.82 2.40 16.94
C ASP A 99 21.99 2.87 17.81
N ARG A 100 22.30 4.17 17.74
CA ARG A 100 23.42 4.76 18.47
C ARG A 100 23.19 4.78 19.98
N ALA A 101 21.95 4.89 20.43
CA ALA A 101 21.63 4.93 21.85
C ALA A 101 21.78 3.53 22.48
N ALA A 102 21.37 2.50 21.75
CA ALA A 102 21.54 1.11 22.17
C ALA A 102 22.91 0.51 21.82
N GLY A 103 23.71 1.18 20.97
CA GLY A 103 25.04 0.74 20.55
C GLY A 103 25.04 -0.51 19.65
N ARG A 104 23.92 -0.81 18.98
CA ARG A 104 23.74 -2.07 18.22
C ARG A 104 22.98 -1.86 16.91
N LEU A 105 23.08 -2.85 16.02
CA LEU A 105 22.13 -2.94 14.90
C LEU A 105 20.74 -3.31 15.43
N ARG A 106 19.73 -2.67 14.85
CA ARG A 106 18.31 -2.88 15.13
C ARG A 106 17.63 -3.26 13.82
N ALA A 107 16.88 -4.36 13.85
CA ALA A 107 16.03 -4.76 12.74
C ALA A 107 14.71 -3.98 12.76
N CYS A 108 14.05 -3.85 11.60
CA CYS A 108 12.90 -2.98 11.45
C CYS A 108 11.71 -3.33 12.36
N ALA A 109 11.49 -4.61 12.61
CA ALA A 109 10.44 -5.12 13.49
C ALA A 109 11.03 -5.68 14.80
N ASP A 110 12.22 -5.23 15.19
CA ASP A 110 12.85 -5.68 16.45
C ASP A 110 12.06 -5.16 17.66
N ASN A 111 11.54 -6.09 18.46
CA ASN A 111 10.97 -5.85 19.79
C ASN A 111 11.41 -7.01 20.70
N SER A 112 12.06 -6.74 21.82
CA SER A 112 12.50 -7.76 22.79
C SER A 112 11.36 -8.39 23.61
N ASP A 113 10.21 -7.72 23.67
CA ASP A 113 9.15 -8.01 24.63
C ASP A 113 7.98 -8.78 23.98
N SER A 114 8.08 -9.06 22.67
CA SER A 114 7.05 -9.73 21.87
C SER A 114 7.58 -11.02 21.26
N PRO A 115 7.48 -12.17 21.97
CA PRO A 115 7.91 -13.46 21.43
C PRO A 115 7.03 -13.87 20.25
N LEU A 116 7.67 -14.40 19.20
CA LEU A 116 6.96 -14.90 18.02
C LEU A 116 6.14 -16.15 18.37
N ILE A 117 4.86 -16.15 18.00
CA ILE A 117 4.00 -17.33 18.06
C ILE A 117 4.15 -18.08 16.74
N SER A 118 4.75 -19.26 16.77
CA SER A 118 4.90 -20.14 15.60
C SER A 118 3.83 -21.22 15.56
N TYR A 119 3.56 -21.75 14.36
CA TYR A 119 2.54 -22.79 14.14
C TYR A 119 3.05 -24.21 14.41
N ASP A 120 4.32 -24.51 14.08
CA ASP A 120 4.94 -25.83 14.27
C ASP A 120 6.05 -25.76 15.33
N ASP A 121 7.30 -25.52 14.89
CA ASP A 121 8.45 -25.48 15.78
C ASP A 121 8.57 -24.11 16.46
N PRO A 122 8.94 -24.03 17.75
CA PRO A 122 9.25 -22.78 18.42
C PRO A 122 10.32 -22.00 17.65
N VAL A 123 10.00 -20.75 17.29
CA VAL A 123 10.98 -19.83 16.70
C VAL A 123 11.43 -18.88 17.79
N GLU A 124 12.72 -18.94 18.15
CA GLU A 124 13.35 -17.94 19.01
C GLU A 124 13.57 -16.63 18.22
N ALA A 125 12.49 -15.89 18.04
CA ALA A 125 12.50 -14.56 17.48
C ALA A 125 11.57 -13.66 18.28
N THR A 126 11.94 -12.40 18.43
CA THR A 126 11.12 -11.40 19.09
C THR A 126 10.86 -10.28 18.08
N LEU A 127 9.60 -10.13 17.66
CA LEU A 127 9.19 -9.18 16.61
C LEU A 127 7.99 -8.37 17.06
N GLY A 128 7.95 -7.09 16.70
CA GLY A 128 6.86 -6.19 17.05
C GLY A 128 6.80 -4.91 16.20
N PRO A 129 5.69 -4.17 16.27
CA PRO A 129 5.45 -2.96 15.50
C PRO A 129 6.09 -1.69 16.10
N ASP A 130 6.80 -1.80 17.23
CA ASP A 130 7.21 -0.68 18.10
C ASP A 130 8.05 0.39 17.43
N ASN A 131 8.76 0.06 16.34
CA ASN A 131 9.56 1.02 15.59
C ASN A 131 8.71 1.85 14.59
N LEU A 132 7.45 1.48 14.36
CA LEU A 132 6.53 2.23 13.51
C LEU A 132 5.94 3.40 14.31
N MET A 133 6.16 4.62 13.84
CA MET A 133 5.83 5.83 14.63
C MET A 133 4.42 6.37 14.40
N VAL A 134 3.66 5.79 13.46
CA VAL A 134 2.32 6.25 13.06
C VAL A 134 1.39 5.04 12.87
N PRO A 135 0.08 5.22 13.07
CA PRO A 135 -0.90 4.16 12.83
C PRO A 135 -0.93 3.74 11.35
N THR A 136 -1.33 2.50 11.12
CA THR A 136 -1.60 1.97 9.78
C THR A 136 -3.04 2.25 9.37
N LEU A 137 -3.34 2.05 8.09
CA LEU A 137 -4.72 2.05 7.59
C LEU A 137 -5.61 1.10 8.40
N SER A 138 -5.12 -0.07 8.78
CA SER A 138 -5.89 -1.06 9.54
C SER A 138 -6.23 -0.60 10.96
N ASP A 139 -5.44 0.30 11.55
CA ASP A 139 -5.69 0.84 12.88
C ASP A 139 -6.75 1.96 12.85
N GLU A 140 -6.98 2.58 11.69
CA GLU A 140 -7.87 3.73 11.48
C GLU A 140 -9.21 3.36 10.82
N LEU A 141 -9.44 2.07 10.51
CA LEU A 141 -10.69 1.54 9.93
C LEU A 141 -11.64 1.02 11.00
#